data_AF-A0A354P6H9-F1
#
_entry.id   AF-A0A354P6H9-F1
#
_cell.length_a   1.000
_cell.length_b   1.000
_cell.length_c   1.000
_cell.angle_alpha   90.00
_cell.angle_beta   90.00
_cell.angle_gamma   90.00
#
_symmetry.space_group_name_H-M   'P 1'
#
loop_
_entity.id
_entity.type
_entity.pdbx_description
1 polymer ?
#
loop_
_entity_poly.entity_id
_entity_poly.type
_entity_poly.pdbx_seq_one_letter_code
_entity_poly.pdbx_strand_id
1 'polypeptide(L)'
;MAVEVRSSETVKLLKRHLDENLRYRCLVIQGKDISLLSQVSNQVQHASEVFGLTVYEMDALSQFDDIGALSCDAMIGRIKSVSAKQPLLISGPLHFLDYWSPSVRSVFWQFLAAFSNGPGIVVTDVFRTETVFGPFQVVEGFSRINFRCLKSRLEFTQDRLA
;
A
#
# COMPACT_ATOMS: atom_id res chain seq x y z
N MET A 1 -4.07 21.57 -16.68
CA MET A 1 -3.86 20.28 -17.39
C MET A 1 -4.20 19.18 -16.41
N ALA A 2 -5.18 18.33 -16.73
CA ALA A 2 -5.46 17.14 -15.91
C ALA A 2 -4.26 16.19 -16.05
N VAL A 3 -3.64 15.83 -14.93
CA VAL A 3 -2.56 14.85 -14.94
C VAL A 3 -3.22 13.47 -14.94
N GLU A 4 -2.92 12.66 -15.95
CA GLU A 4 -3.49 11.32 -16.10
C GLU A 4 -2.44 10.27 -15.75
N VAL A 5 -2.78 9.33 -14.89
CA VAL A 5 -1.93 8.19 -14.56
C VAL A 5 -2.07 7.15 -15.67
N ARG A 6 -1.01 6.92 -16.45
CA ARG A 6 -1.05 5.97 -17.56
C ARG A 6 -1.01 4.53 -17.03
N SER A 7 -1.93 3.70 -17.50
CA SER A 7 -2.03 2.27 -17.14
C SER A 7 -0.70 1.52 -17.23
N SER A 8 0.06 1.74 -18.31
CA SER A 8 1.36 1.10 -18.55
C SER A 8 2.44 1.41 -17.51
N GLU A 9 2.37 2.58 -16.84
CA GLU A 9 3.32 2.96 -15.78
C GLU A 9 2.98 2.24 -14.48
N THR A 10 1.69 2.18 -14.13
CA THR A 10 1.18 1.42 -12.99
C THR A 10 1.50 -0.07 -13.11
N VAL A 11 1.29 -0.66 -14.29
CA VAL A 11 1.61 -2.08 -14.57
C VAL A 11 3.10 -2.38 -14.32
N LYS A 12 3.99 -1.53 -14.83
CA LYS A 12 5.45 -1.70 -14.63
C LYS A 12 5.83 -1.57 -13.15
N LEU A 13 5.23 -0.61 -12.46
CA LEU A 13 5.50 -0.33 -11.06
C LEU A 13 5.06 -1.48 -10.15
N LEU A 14 3.86 -2.02 -10.37
CA LEU A 14 3.38 -3.19 -9.64
C LEU A 14 4.22 -4.42 -9.93
N LYS A 15 4.55 -4.69 -11.20
CA LYS A 15 5.41 -5.82 -11.55
C LYS A 15 6.77 -5.75 -10.87
N ARG A 16 7.37 -4.57 -10.81
CA ARG A 16 8.69 -4.38 -10.18
C ARG A 16 8.65 -4.60 -8.66
N HIS A 17 7.58 -4.19 -7.98
CA HIS A 17 7.57 -4.10 -6.52
C HIS A 17 6.67 -5.12 -5.81
N LEU A 18 5.83 -5.84 -6.55
CA LEU A 18 5.03 -6.96 -6.04
C LEU A 18 5.40 -8.30 -6.67
N ASP A 19 6.61 -8.41 -7.23
CA ASP A 19 7.14 -9.68 -7.70
C ASP A 19 7.13 -10.73 -6.57
N GLU A 20 6.72 -11.95 -6.89
CA GLU A 20 6.59 -13.04 -5.93
C GLU A 20 7.92 -13.46 -5.29
N ASN A 21 9.03 -13.18 -5.96
CA ASN A 21 10.38 -13.48 -5.48
C ASN A 21 10.86 -12.46 -4.44
N LEU A 22 10.18 -11.32 -4.30
CA LEU A 22 10.52 -10.34 -3.29
C LEU A 22 10.06 -10.82 -1.91
N ARG A 23 10.96 -10.74 -0.93
CA ARG A 23 10.65 -11.11 0.45
C ARG A 23 9.61 -10.18 1.06
N TYR A 24 9.70 -8.87 0.84
CA TYR A 24 8.78 -7.88 1.40
C TYR A 24 7.87 -7.34 0.29
N ARG A 25 6.58 -7.67 0.33
CA ARG A 25 5.63 -7.46 -0.77
C ARG A 25 4.53 -6.47 -0.42
N CYS A 26 4.90 -5.37 0.22
CA CYS A 26 4.04 -4.22 0.38
C CYS A 26 4.57 -3.03 -0.43
N LEU A 27 3.68 -2.33 -1.11
CA LEU A 27 3.95 -1.09 -1.83
C LEU A 27 2.91 -0.05 -1.38
N VAL A 28 3.38 1.12 -0.97
CA VAL A 28 2.51 2.24 -0.60
C VAL A 28 2.61 3.31 -1.68
N ILE A 29 1.49 3.76 -2.21
CA ILE A 29 1.41 4.85 -3.18
C ILE A 29 0.72 6.01 -2.49
N GLN A 30 1.43 7.13 -2.31
CA GLN A 30 0.87 8.31 -1.66
C GLN A 30 0.73 9.50 -2.60
N GLY A 31 -0.39 10.20 -2.52
CA GLY A 31 -0.69 11.39 -3.32
C GLY A 31 -1.31 12.52 -2.50
N LYS A 32 -1.35 13.74 -3.07
CA LYS A 32 -2.09 14.88 -2.48
C LYS A 32 -3.54 14.98 -2.99
N ASP A 33 -3.80 14.44 -4.17
CA ASP A 33 -5.08 14.56 -4.86
C ASP A 33 -5.84 13.23 -4.76
N ILE A 34 -7.02 13.28 -4.16
CA ILE A 34 -7.90 12.12 -3.95
C ILE A 34 -8.38 11.57 -5.29
N SER A 35 -8.69 12.44 -6.27
CA SER A 35 -9.14 11.99 -7.59
C SER A 35 -8.05 11.18 -8.31
N LEU A 36 -6.78 11.55 -8.11
CA LEU A 36 -5.67 10.77 -8.65
C LEU A 36 -5.46 9.46 -7.88
N LEU A 37 -5.67 9.44 -6.56
CA LEU A 37 -5.61 8.18 -5.78
C LEU A 37 -6.66 7.17 -6.24
N SER A 38 -7.88 7.62 -6.51
CA SER A 38 -8.93 6.78 -7.08
C SER A 38 -8.55 6.25 -8.48
N GLN A 39 -7.94 7.09 -9.32
CA GLN A 39 -7.41 6.62 -10.61
C GLN A 39 -6.33 5.55 -10.42
N VAL A 40 -5.40 5.73 -9.47
CA VAL A 40 -4.38 4.72 -9.17
C VAL A 40 -5.03 3.42 -8.71
N SER A 41 -5.99 3.45 -7.79
CA SER A 41 -6.70 2.25 -7.33
C SER A 41 -7.35 1.48 -8.49
N ASN A 42 -8.06 2.18 -9.39
CA ASN A 42 -8.65 1.56 -10.58
C ASN A 42 -7.57 0.97 -11.51
N GLN A 43 -6.46 1.67 -11.68
CA GLN A 43 -5.35 1.18 -12.51
C GLN A 43 -4.64 -0.02 -11.87
N VAL A 44 -4.58 -0.11 -10.54
CA VAL A 44 -4.02 -1.27 -9.84
C VAL A 44 -4.88 -2.51 -10.08
N GLN A 45 -6.20 -2.38 -9.98
CA GLN A 45 -7.12 -3.47 -10.30
C GLN A 45 -6.93 -3.94 -11.74
N HIS A 46 -6.96 -3.01 -12.70
CA HIS A 46 -6.79 -3.35 -14.10
C HIS A 46 -5.42 -3.97 -14.39
N ALA A 47 -4.35 -3.43 -13.81
CA ALA A 47 -3.01 -3.98 -13.97
C ALA A 47 -2.90 -5.41 -13.44
N SER A 48 -3.56 -5.72 -12.32
CA SER A 48 -3.57 -7.07 -11.78
C SER A 48 -4.36 -8.06 -12.63
N GLU A 49 -5.45 -7.64 -13.26
CA GLU A 49 -6.17 -8.46 -14.26
C GLU A 49 -5.28 -8.84 -15.44
N VAL A 50 -4.41 -7.94 -15.90
CA VAL A 50 -3.41 -8.22 -16.96
C VAL A 50 -2.45 -9.33 -16.54
N PHE A 51 -2.20 -9.50 -15.25
CA PHE A 51 -1.37 -10.58 -14.70
C PHE A 51 -2.17 -11.84 -14.37
N GLY A 52 -3.47 -11.89 -14.68
CA GLY A 52 -4.35 -13.00 -14.33
C GLY A 52 -4.65 -13.09 -12.83
N LEU A 53 -4.46 -12.00 -12.09
CA LEU A 53 -4.68 -11.93 -10.66
C LEU A 53 -5.92 -11.09 -10.35
N THR A 54 -6.85 -11.67 -9.59
CA THR A 54 -8.00 -10.92 -9.06
C THR A 54 -7.61 -10.21 -7.78
N VAL A 55 -7.48 -8.89 -7.82
CA VAL A 55 -7.21 -8.09 -6.62
C VAL A 55 -8.46 -8.05 -5.75
N TYR A 56 -8.28 -8.29 -4.46
CA TYR A 56 -9.31 -7.93 -3.49
C TYR A 56 -9.12 -6.47 -3.11
N GLU A 57 -10.11 -5.62 -3.36
CA GLU A 57 -10.11 -4.26 -2.85
C GLU A 57 -10.78 -4.22 -1.48
N MET A 58 -10.02 -3.77 -0.49
CA MET A 58 -10.53 -3.32 0.78
C MET A 58 -10.75 -1.80 0.67
N ASP A 59 -12.02 -1.39 0.61
CA ASP A 59 -12.42 0.02 0.62
C ASP A 59 -12.47 0.59 2.04
N ALA A 60 -11.80 1.73 2.28
CA ALA A 60 -11.61 2.35 3.59
C ALA A 60 -12.92 2.68 4.31
N LEU A 61 -14.00 2.99 3.57
CA LEU A 61 -15.31 3.29 4.15
C LEU A 61 -15.98 2.08 4.82
N SER A 62 -15.67 0.86 4.37
CA SER A 62 -16.25 -0.39 4.91
C SER A 62 -15.45 -1.01 6.05
N GLN A 63 -14.32 -0.41 6.41
CA GLN A 63 -13.32 -1.04 7.27
C GLN A 63 -13.42 -0.66 8.75
N PHE A 64 -14.11 0.42 9.09
CA PHE A 64 -13.98 1.04 10.42
C PHE A 64 -15.28 1.70 10.95
N ASP A 65 -16.41 0.98 10.88
CA ASP A 65 -17.57 1.30 11.74
C ASP A 65 -17.20 1.24 13.25
N ASP A 66 -16.13 0.53 13.60
CA ASP A 66 -15.59 0.42 14.97
C ASP A 66 -14.25 1.16 15.13
N ILE A 67 -14.30 2.38 15.67
CA ILE A 67 -13.13 3.21 15.99
C ILE A 67 -12.46 2.69 17.28
N GLY A 68 -11.24 2.16 17.22
CA GLY A 68 -10.43 1.83 18.42
C GLY A 68 -9.24 0.90 18.16
N ALA A 69 -8.36 0.71 19.17
CA ALA A 69 -7.16 -0.15 19.05
C ALA A 69 -7.47 -1.63 18.83
N LEU A 70 -8.60 -2.13 19.36
CA LEU A 70 -9.15 -3.48 19.08
C LEU A 70 -9.43 -3.69 17.57
N SER A 71 -9.63 -2.59 16.84
CA SER A 71 -9.84 -2.58 15.39
C SER A 71 -8.53 -2.83 14.61
N CYS A 72 -7.36 -2.53 15.18
CA CYS A 72 -6.07 -2.74 14.53
C CYS A 72 -5.74 -4.24 14.39
N ASP A 73 -5.91 -5.03 15.46
CA ASP A 73 -5.65 -6.48 15.41
C ASP A 73 -6.64 -7.20 14.50
N ALA A 74 -7.92 -6.81 14.53
CA ALA A 74 -8.94 -7.31 13.62
C ALA A 74 -8.60 -6.98 12.15
N MET A 75 -8.17 -5.74 11.89
CA MET A 75 -7.70 -5.31 10.57
C MET A 75 -6.48 -6.12 10.11
N ILE A 76 -5.46 -6.29 10.96
CA ILE A 76 -4.28 -7.12 10.65
C ILE A 76 -4.70 -8.57 10.35
N GLY A 77 -5.62 -9.13 11.13
CA GLY A 77 -6.18 -10.46 10.89
C GLY A 77 -6.88 -10.59 9.53
N ARG A 78 -7.71 -9.61 9.17
CA ARG A 78 -8.39 -9.54 7.88
C ARG A 78 -7.41 -9.38 6.72
N ILE A 79 -6.40 -8.50 6.86
CA ILE A 79 -5.35 -8.35 5.86
C ILE A 79 -4.66 -9.69 5.65
N LYS A 80 -4.19 -10.37 6.71
CA LYS A 80 -3.51 -11.67 6.62
C LYS A 80 -4.37 -12.74 5.94
N SER A 81 -5.64 -12.83 6.28
CA SER A 81 -6.53 -13.86 5.73
C SER A 81 -6.80 -13.67 4.24
N VAL A 82 -6.96 -12.42 3.79
CA VAL A 82 -7.20 -12.09 2.37
C VAL A 82 -5.92 -12.18 1.56
N SER A 83 -4.87 -11.49 2.01
CA SER A 83 -3.59 -11.40 1.29
C SER A 83 -2.82 -12.72 1.22
N ALA A 84 -3.22 -13.75 1.98
CA ALA A 84 -2.71 -15.11 1.82
C ALA A 84 -3.18 -15.78 0.51
N LYS A 85 -4.31 -15.36 -0.05
CA LYS A 85 -4.98 -16.04 -1.18
C LYS A 85 -4.84 -15.28 -2.49
N GLN A 86 -4.82 -13.95 -2.44
CA GLN A 86 -4.81 -13.08 -3.62
C GLN A 86 -4.19 -11.72 -3.29
N PRO A 87 -3.75 -10.93 -4.29
CA PRO A 87 -3.23 -9.59 -4.03
C PRO A 87 -4.30 -8.72 -3.38
N LEU A 88 -3.89 -7.91 -2.40
CA LEU A 88 -4.76 -7.02 -1.66
C LEU A 88 -4.47 -5.57 -2.06
N LEU A 89 -5.52 -4.82 -2.38
CA LEU A 89 -5.49 -3.37 -2.49
C LEU A 89 -6.22 -2.75 -1.30
N ILE A 90 -5.52 -1.95 -0.50
CA ILE A 90 -6.12 -1.13 0.55
C ILE A 90 -6.27 0.28 -0.03
N SER A 91 -7.48 0.62 -0.45
CA SER A 91 -7.77 1.92 -1.08
C SER A 91 -8.02 3.00 -0.03
N GLY A 92 -7.29 4.11 -0.13
CA GLY A 92 -7.40 5.28 0.77
C GLY A 92 -8.30 6.40 0.24
N PRO A 93 -8.48 7.50 1.00
CA PRO A 93 -7.60 8.01 2.05
C PRO A 93 -7.78 7.36 3.44
N LEU A 94 -6.68 6.91 4.07
CA LEU A 94 -6.69 6.22 5.36
C LEU A 94 -6.73 7.16 6.57
N HIS A 95 -7.46 8.28 6.45
CA HIS A 95 -7.58 9.36 7.44
C HIS A 95 -7.96 8.87 8.84
N PHE A 96 -8.69 7.77 8.95
CA PHE A 96 -9.06 7.17 10.23
C PHE A 96 -7.84 6.72 11.07
N LEU A 97 -6.72 6.37 10.43
CA LEU A 97 -5.49 6.02 11.14
C LEU A 97 -5.04 7.19 12.03
N ASP A 98 -5.37 8.43 11.68
CA ASP A 98 -5.03 9.62 12.47
C ASP A 98 -5.71 9.66 13.84
N TYR A 99 -6.80 8.91 14.04
CA TYR A 99 -7.44 8.73 15.35
C TYR A 99 -6.76 7.66 16.21
N TRP A 100 -5.87 6.84 15.64
CA TRP A 100 -5.09 5.88 16.41
C TRP A 100 -3.90 6.57 17.11
N SER A 101 -3.52 6.03 18.26
CA SER A 101 -2.31 6.51 18.93
C SER A 101 -1.08 6.34 18.02
N PRO A 102 -0.05 7.21 18.14
CA PRO A 102 1.16 7.10 17.34
C PRO A 102 1.80 5.70 17.38
N SER A 103 1.78 5.05 18.54
CA SER A 103 2.30 3.69 18.71
C SER A 103 1.53 2.66 17.88
N VAL A 104 0.19 2.70 17.90
CA VAL A 104 -0.65 1.77 17.13
C VAL A 104 -0.47 1.99 15.62
N ARG A 105 -0.45 3.26 15.17
CA ARG A 105 -0.12 3.58 13.76
C ARG A 105 1.25 3.02 13.36
N SER A 106 2.26 3.19 14.19
CA SER A 106 3.61 2.69 13.91
C SER A 106 3.62 1.17 13.77
N VAL A 107 2.94 0.45 14.67
CA VAL A 107 2.84 -1.03 14.61
C VAL A 107 2.15 -1.48 13.32
N PHE A 108 1.06 -0.81 12.92
CA PHE A 108 0.35 -1.12 11.68
C PHE A 108 1.25 -0.96 10.44
N TRP A 109 1.97 0.16 10.32
CA TRP A 109 2.89 0.38 9.21
C TRP A 109 4.08 -0.57 9.23
N GLN A 110 4.60 -0.92 10.42
CA GLN A 110 5.65 -1.93 10.56
C GLN A 110 5.17 -3.32 10.12
N PHE A 111 3.95 -3.70 10.48
CA PHE A 111 3.33 -4.93 10.02
C PHE A 111 3.25 -4.97 8.48
N LEU A 112 2.73 -3.92 7.86
CA LEU A 112 2.64 -3.83 6.40
C LEU A 112 4.03 -3.91 5.74
N ALA A 113 5.03 -3.21 6.28
CA ALA A 113 6.39 -3.24 5.72
C ALA A 113 7.07 -4.61 5.86
N ALA A 114 6.75 -5.37 6.90
CA ALA A 114 7.25 -6.71 7.13
C ALA A 114 6.43 -7.80 6.41
N PHE A 115 5.34 -7.41 5.73
CA PHE A 115 4.47 -8.35 5.04
C PHE A 115 5.22 -9.08 3.92
N SER A 116 5.26 -10.41 4.03
CA SER A 116 6.15 -11.25 3.23
C SER A 116 5.49 -12.51 2.67
N ASN A 117 4.25 -12.82 3.07
CA ASN A 117 3.56 -14.05 2.69
C ASN A 117 2.45 -13.73 1.68
N GLY A 118 2.22 -14.57 0.68
CA GLY A 118 1.12 -14.37 -0.30
C GLY A 118 1.40 -13.29 -1.36
N PRO A 119 0.44 -12.98 -2.25
CA PRO A 119 0.72 -12.26 -3.51
C PRO A 119 1.06 -10.77 -3.38
N GLY A 120 1.01 -10.22 -2.16
CA GLY A 120 1.41 -8.84 -1.88
C GLY A 120 0.25 -7.89 -1.60
N ILE A 121 0.61 -6.67 -1.19
CA ILE A 121 -0.31 -5.62 -0.75
C ILE A 121 0.07 -4.31 -1.44
N VAL A 122 -0.91 -3.66 -2.05
CA VAL A 122 -0.84 -2.25 -2.47
C VAL A 122 -1.66 -1.42 -1.50
N VAL A 123 -1.13 -0.30 -1.06
CA VAL A 123 -1.86 0.68 -0.25
C VAL A 123 -1.87 2.00 -1.00
N THR A 124 -3.04 2.57 -1.26
CA THR A 124 -3.15 3.96 -1.72
C THR A 124 -3.52 4.84 -0.53
N ASP A 125 -2.80 5.95 -0.32
CA ASP A 125 -3.06 6.84 0.81
C ASP A 125 -2.69 8.29 0.49
N VAL A 126 -3.09 9.22 1.35
CA VAL A 126 -2.63 10.61 1.28
C VAL A 126 -1.23 10.75 1.87
N PHE A 127 -0.55 11.87 1.59
CA PHE A 127 0.75 12.14 2.19
C PHE A 127 0.68 12.24 3.71
N ARG A 128 1.46 11.38 4.38
CA ARG A 128 1.72 11.40 5.82
C ARG A 128 3.23 11.49 6.07
N THR A 129 3.67 12.37 6.95
CA THR A 129 5.10 12.57 7.24
C THR A 129 5.59 11.77 8.44
N GLU A 130 4.77 11.54 9.47
CA GLU A 130 5.30 11.13 10.76
C GLU A 130 5.15 9.63 11.09
N THR A 131 4.34 8.88 10.31
CA THR A 131 4.02 7.48 10.64
C THR A 131 4.34 6.46 9.54
N VAL A 132 4.47 6.89 8.29
CA VAL A 132 4.78 6.00 7.15
C VAL A 132 6.29 5.88 6.93
N PHE A 133 7.05 6.97 7.09
CA PHE A 133 8.47 7.03 6.72
C PHE A 133 9.45 6.28 7.63
N GLY A 134 8.98 5.73 8.76
CA GLY A 134 9.78 4.86 9.62
C GLY A 134 10.09 3.53 8.93
N PRO A 135 9.09 2.66 8.72
CA PRO A 135 9.29 1.35 8.13
C PRO A 135 9.38 1.37 6.59
N PHE A 136 9.04 2.48 5.94
CA PHE A 136 9.12 2.65 4.49
C PHE A 136 10.10 3.76 4.05
N GLN A 137 10.54 3.71 2.81
CA GLN A 137 11.32 4.76 2.14
C GLN A 137 10.78 5.02 0.74
N VAL A 138 11.00 6.22 0.22
CA VAL A 138 10.63 6.57 -1.16
C VAL A 138 11.56 5.85 -2.11
N VAL A 139 11.00 5.07 -3.03
CA VAL A 139 11.74 4.38 -4.11
C VAL A 139 11.51 5.02 -5.47
N GLU A 140 10.36 5.67 -5.65
CA GLU A 140 10.03 6.36 -6.89
C GLU A 140 9.16 7.59 -6.60
N GLY A 141 9.50 8.72 -7.21
CA GLY A 141 8.73 9.97 -7.09
C GLY A 141 8.31 10.43 -8.48
N PHE A 142 7.00 10.53 -8.70
CA PHE A 142 6.48 11.07 -9.96
C PHE A 142 6.21 12.56 -9.77
N SER A 143 7.24 13.38 -10.01
CA SER A 143 7.19 14.84 -9.83
C SER A 143 6.09 15.52 -10.64
N ARG A 144 5.68 14.93 -11.77
CA ARG A 144 4.59 15.44 -12.62
C ARG A 144 3.19 15.20 -12.03
N ILE A 145 3.06 14.28 -11.09
CA ILE A 145 1.77 13.72 -10.63
C ILE A 145 1.60 13.88 -9.11
N ASN A 146 2.59 14.45 -8.40
CA ASN A 146 2.60 14.56 -6.94
C ASN A 146 2.40 13.21 -6.24
N PHE A 147 2.88 12.12 -6.83
CA PHE A 147 2.91 10.79 -6.20
C PHE A 147 4.30 10.46 -5.68
N ARG A 148 4.31 9.69 -4.60
CA ARG A 148 5.50 8.95 -4.17
C ARG A 148 5.14 7.49 -3.91
N CYS A 149 6.01 6.61 -4.37
CA CYS A 149 5.92 5.18 -4.09
C CYS A 149 6.91 4.85 -3.00
N LEU A 150 6.44 4.15 -1.97
CA LEU A 150 7.23 3.78 -0.82
C LEU A 150 7.32 2.26 -0.70
N LYS A 151 8.52 1.81 -0.34
CA LYS A 151 8.86 0.40 -0.18
C LYS A 151 9.47 0.15 1.18
N SER A 152 9.33 -1.08 1.68
CA SER A 152 9.86 -1.49 2.98
C SER A 152 11.36 -1.21 3.06
N ARG A 153 11.81 -0.55 4.15
CA ARG A 153 13.24 -0.36 4.41
C ARG A 153 13.95 -1.68 4.72
N LEU A 154 13.20 -2.70 5.15
CA LEU A 154 13.73 -4.03 5.47
C LEU A 154 14.31 -4.75 4.24
N GLU A 155 13.89 -4.36 3.04
CA GLU A 155 14.44 -4.84 1.76
C GLU A 155 15.91 -4.42 1.61
N PHE A 156 16.24 -3.16 1.91
CA PHE A 156 17.59 -2.61 1.74
C PHE A 156 18.59 -3.04 2.81
N THR A 157 18.12 -3.46 3.99
CA THR A 157 19.01 -4.00 5.03
C THR A 157 19.58 -5.36 4.64
N GLN A 158 18.92 -6.11 3.74
CA GLN A 158 19.42 -7.40 3.25
C GLN A 158 20.35 -7.24 2.03
N ASP A 159 20.13 -6.24 1.17
CA ASP A 159 21.05 -5.92 0.06
C ASP A 159 22.43 -5.40 0.52
N ARG A 160 22.57 -4.99 1.79
CA ARG A 160 23.86 -4.59 2.39
C ARG A 160 24.60 -5.72 3.12
N LEU A 161 23.99 -6.91 3.18
CA LEU A 161 24.57 -8.11 3.82
C LEU A 161 25.00 -9.17 2.80
N ALA A 162 25.02 -8.83 1.51
CA ALA A 162 25.55 -9.66 0.43
C ALA A 162 26.93 -9.17 -0.02
#